data_AF-X1A2Q3-F1
#
_entry.id   AF-X1A2Q3-F1
#
_cell.length_a   1.000
_cell.length_b   1.000
_cell.length_c   1.000
_cell.angle_alpha   90.00
_cell.angle_beta   90.00
_cell.angle_gamma   90.00
#
_symmetry.space_group_name_H-M   'P 1'
#
loop_
_entity.id
_entity.type
_entity.pdbx_description
1 polymer ?
#
loop_
_entity_poly.entity_id
_entity_poly.type
_entity_poly.pdbx_seq_one_letter_code
_entity_poly.pdbx_strand_id
1 'polypeptide(L)'
;MDITLGRKGLLGYLRALGGSNIVKVIPDASASGSQANGHKRLKVICGSNTSYLADLDWIGDKTPMTICDVRISPSNSVKPNVGASELADALNRVLPFTAKDENRPILQCVNLIAKEGTLTLVSADGFRLAMISLDYADGEGQALINGDNLKGVANALRRAKRARVSFQ
;
A
#
# COMPACT_ATOMS: atom_id res chain seq x y z
N MET A 1 -20.13 -1.92 0.26
CA MET A 1 -20.70 -1.26 -0.93
C MET A 1 -19.59 -1.29 -1.95
N ASP A 2 -19.76 -2.06 -3.01
CA ASP A 2 -18.65 -2.43 -3.89
C ASP A 2 -18.79 -1.62 -5.17
N ILE A 3 -17.92 -0.65 -5.41
CA ILE A 3 -17.97 0.19 -6.62
C ILE A 3 -16.99 -0.30 -7.68
N THR A 4 -17.42 -0.28 -8.93
CA THR A 4 -16.60 -0.70 -10.07
C THR A 4 -16.20 0.54 -10.85
N LEU A 5 -14.89 0.79 -10.96
CA LEU A 5 -14.33 1.93 -11.68
C LEU A 5 -13.18 1.50 -12.59
N GLY A 6 -13.03 2.17 -13.73
CA GLY A 6 -11.89 1.97 -14.61
C GLY A 6 -10.58 2.46 -13.96
N ARG A 7 -9.61 1.56 -13.74
CA ARG A 7 -8.33 1.87 -13.07
C ARG A 7 -7.56 3.04 -13.69
N LYS A 8 -7.44 3.07 -15.03
CA LYS A 8 -6.71 4.14 -15.74
C LYS A 8 -7.44 5.48 -15.65
N GLY A 9 -8.77 5.46 -15.77
CA GLY A 9 -9.61 6.65 -15.63
C GLY A 9 -9.51 7.24 -14.22
N LEU A 10 -9.66 6.39 -13.19
CA LEU A 10 -9.50 6.80 -11.80
C LEU A 10 -8.10 7.37 -11.51
N LEU A 11 -7.04 6.74 -12.02
CA LEU A 11 -5.68 7.25 -11.84
C LEU A 11 -5.48 8.61 -12.53
N GLY A 12 -5.99 8.78 -13.75
CA GLY A 12 -5.94 10.05 -14.47
C GLY A 12 -6.71 11.14 -13.73
N TYR A 13 -7.89 10.79 -13.22
CA TYR A 13 -8.73 11.65 -12.40
C TYR A 13 -8.01 12.12 -11.13
N LEU A 14 -7.43 11.19 -10.36
CA LEU A 14 -6.67 11.53 -9.14
C LEU A 14 -5.44 12.40 -9.44
N ARG A 15 -4.79 12.23 -10.60
CA ARG A 15 -3.69 13.10 -11.05
C ARG A 15 -4.17 14.49 -11.45
N ALA A 16 -5.37 14.59 -12.01
CA ALA A 16 -5.98 15.85 -12.44
C ALA A 16 -6.53 16.67 -11.26
N LEU A 17 -6.80 16.05 -10.11
CA LEU A 17 -7.12 16.73 -8.85
C LEU A 17 -5.90 17.50 -8.32
N GLY A 18 -5.54 18.58 -9.01
CA GLY A 18 -4.53 19.53 -8.58
C GLY A 18 -5.07 20.39 -7.42
N GLY A 19 -4.23 20.61 -6.41
CA GLY A 19 -4.49 21.63 -5.37
C GLY A 19 -4.34 21.15 -3.92
N SER A 20 -4.40 19.85 -3.63
CA SER A 20 -4.20 19.35 -2.27
C SER A 20 -3.46 18.01 -2.25
N ASN A 21 -2.59 17.82 -1.27
CA ASN A 21 -1.90 16.54 -1.01
C ASN A 21 -2.85 15.47 -0.45
N ILE A 22 -4.12 15.81 -0.21
CA ILE A 22 -5.11 14.94 0.41
C ILE A 22 -6.35 14.91 -0.49
N VAL A 23 -6.65 13.72 -1.00
CA VAL A 23 -7.92 13.40 -1.67
C VAL A 23 -8.73 12.51 -0.73
N LYS A 24 -9.90 12.98 -0.31
CA LYS A 24 -10.82 12.21 0.54
C LYS A 24 -11.92 11.62 -0.31
N VAL A 25 -12.02 10.29 -0.34
CA VAL A 25 -13.07 9.56 -1.05
C VAL A 25 -14.02 8.96 -0.01
N ILE A 26 -15.30 9.27 -0.12
CA ILE A 26 -16.34 8.85 0.84
C ILE A 26 -17.50 8.26 0.04
N PRO A 27 -18.11 7.14 0.45
CA PRO A 27 -19.38 6.72 -0.13
C PRO A 27 -20.41 7.85 0.01
N ASP A 28 -21.11 8.20 -1.06
CA ASP A 28 -22.12 9.26 -1.03
C ASP A 28 -23.48 8.78 -0.51
N ALA A 29 -23.44 7.82 0.41
CA ALA A 29 -24.58 7.26 1.11
C ALA A 29 -24.23 7.20 2.60
N SER A 30 -25.21 7.53 3.45
CA SER A 30 -25.10 7.36 4.90
C SER A 30 -24.68 5.93 5.22
N ALA A 31 -23.79 5.75 6.20
CA ALA A 31 -23.34 4.45 6.69
C ALA A 31 -24.48 3.59 7.30
N SER A 32 -25.67 4.16 7.48
CA SER A 32 -26.90 3.43 7.82
C SER A 32 -27.58 2.91 6.56
N GLY A 33 -27.60 1.59 6.38
CA GLY A 33 -28.12 0.87 5.19
C GLY A 33 -29.61 1.07 4.84
N SER A 34 -30.33 1.96 5.53
CA SER A 34 -31.76 2.25 5.32
C SER A 34 -32.04 3.58 4.59
N GLN A 35 -31.04 4.42 4.32
CA GLN A 35 -31.24 5.74 3.68
C GLN A 35 -30.16 6.09 2.63
N ALA A 36 -29.65 5.09 1.91
CA ALA A 36 -28.91 5.38 0.69
C ALA A 36 -29.94 5.72 -0.39
N ASN A 37 -29.99 6.98 -0.85
CA ASN A 37 -30.79 7.42 -1.99
C ASN A 37 -30.34 6.70 -3.27
N GLY A 38 -30.60 5.39 -3.43
CA GLY A 38 -30.54 4.56 -4.66
C GLY A 38 -29.29 4.59 -5.55
N HIS A 39 -28.36 5.51 -5.34
CA HIS A 39 -27.32 5.90 -6.27
C HIS A 39 -25.97 5.44 -5.72
N LYS A 40 -25.41 4.45 -6.38
CA LYS A 40 -24.10 3.90 -6.10
C LYS A 40 -23.01 4.83 -6.63
N ARG A 41 -22.60 5.80 -5.80
CA ARG A 41 -21.60 6.81 -6.16
C ARG A 41 -20.65 7.13 -5.02
N LEU A 42 -19.43 7.52 -5.36
CA LEU A 42 -18.42 8.01 -4.42
C LEU A 42 -18.33 9.53 -4.49
N LYS A 43 -18.35 10.19 -3.34
CA LYS A 43 -18.01 11.61 -3.20
C LYS A 43 -16.49 11.75 -3.03
N VAL A 44 -15.86 12.56 -3.87
CA VAL A 44 -14.43 12.87 -3.80
C VAL A 44 -14.27 14.34 -3.40
N ILE A 45 -13.42 14.60 -2.41
CA ILE A 45 -13.13 15.93 -1.88
C ILE A 45 -11.62 16.16 -1.98
N CYS A 46 -11.20 17.20 -2.70
CA CYS A 46 -9.81 17.63 -2.83
C CYS A 46 -9.72 19.14 -2.59
N GLY A 47 -9.29 19.55 -1.39
CA GLY A 47 -9.26 20.96 -1.00
C GLY A 47 -10.67 21.57 -0.99
N SER A 48 -10.87 22.63 -1.78
CA SER A 48 -12.19 23.27 -1.99
C SER A 48 -13.05 22.54 -3.04
N ASN A 49 -12.49 21.60 -3.80
CA ASN A 49 -13.19 20.93 -4.88
C ASN A 49 -13.93 19.70 -4.34
N THR A 50 -15.22 19.60 -4.66
CA THR A 50 -16.06 18.44 -4.37
C THR A 50 -16.64 17.91 -5.67
N SER A 51 -16.60 16.59 -5.85
CA SER A 51 -16.98 15.89 -7.06
C SER A 51 -17.57 14.53 -6.74
N TYR A 52 -18.20 13.90 -7.72
CA TYR A 52 -18.90 12.64 -7.58
C TYR A 52 -18.48 11.67 -8.69
N LEU A 53 -18.20 10.42 -8.34
CA LEU A 53 -17.88 9.31 -9.25
C LEU A 53 -19.02 8.30 -9.23
N ALA A 54 -19.61 8.02 -10.38
CA ALA A 54 -20.67 7.03 -10.51
C ALA A 54 -20.09 5.62 -10.66
N ASP A 55 -20.89 4.60 -10.33
CA ASP A 55 -20.55 3.22 -10.66
C ASP A 55 -20.40 3.06 -12.19
N LEU A 56 -19.40 2.27 -12.60
CA LEU A 56 -19.02 2.01 -13.99
C LEU A 56 -18.34 3.17 -14.73
N ASP A 57 -17.98 4.26 -14.03
CA ASP A 57 -17.20 5.33 -14.65
C ASP A 57 -15.85 4.81 -15.20
N TRP A 58 -15.54 5.26 -16.43
CA TRP A 58 -14.32 4.93 -17.16
C TRP A 58 -14.10 3.45 -17.49
N ILE A 59 -15.17 2.66 -17.51
CA ILE A 59 -15.16 1.28 -18.02
C ILE A 59 -15.58 1.30 -19.49
N GLY A 60 -14.76 0.71 -20.36
CA GLY A 60 -15.13 0.40 -21.74
C GLY A 60 -15.03 -1.10 -22.03
N ASP A 61 -15.51 -1.52 -23.20
CA ASP A 61 -15.66 -2.95 -23.59
C ASP A 61 -14.37 -3.79 -23.49
N LYS A 62 -13.20 -3.15 -23.57
CA LYS A 62 -11.88 -3.81 -23.51
C LYS A 62 -11.25 -3.79 -22.12
N THR A 63 -11.98 -3.40 -21.07
CA THR A 63 -11.43 -3.24 -19.72
C THR A 63 -11.48 -4.57 -18.97
N PRO A 64 -10.32 -5.16 -18.60
CA PRO A 64 -10.32 -6.38 -17.81
C PRO A 64 -10.85 -6.11 -16.40
N MET A 65 -11.77 -6.95 -15.94
CA MET A 65 -12.33 -6.87 -14.59
C MET A 65 -11.32 -7.45 -13.59
N THR A 66 -10.78 -6.61 -12.72
CA THR A 66 -9.84 -7.02 -11.67
C THR A 66 -10.34 -6.54 -10.33
N ILE A 67 -10.27 -7.39 -9.31
CA ILE A 67 -10.61 -7.02 -7.93
C ILE A 67 -9.42 -6.28 -7.31
N CYS A 68 -9.68 -5.15 -6.66
CA CYS A 68 -8.70 -4.37 -5.92
C CYS A 68 -9.36 -3.83 -4.65
N ASP A 69 -8.87 -4.26 -3.49
CA ASP A 69 -9.37 -3.75 -2.20
C ASP A 69 -8.70 -2.41 -1.88
N VAL A 70 -9.48 -1.34 -1.89
CA VAL A 70 -9.04 -0.02 -1.43
C VAL A 70 -9.37 0.12 0.06
N ARG A 71 -8.38 -0.08 0.92
CA ARG A 71 -8.53 0.13 2.38
C ARG A 71 -8.49 1.62 2.70
N ILE A 72 -9.62 2.18 3.14
CA ILE A 72 -9.72 3.57 3.61
C ILE A 72 -9.50 3.58 5.13
N SER A 73 -8.34 4.04 5.59
CA SER A 73 -8.07 4.20 7.02
C SER A 73 -8.74 5.47 7.57
N PRO A 74 -9.49 5.40 8.69
CA PRO A 74 -10.18 6.56 9.28
C PRO A 74 -9.25 7.68 9.78
N SER A 75 -8.00 7.33 10.10
CA SER A 75 -6.95 8.28 10.49
C SER A 75 -6.00 8.49 9.33
N ASN A 76 -5.99 9.72 8.82
CA ASN A 76 -5.08 10.17 7.76
C ASN A 76 -3.70 10.60 8.30
N SER A 77 -3.51 10.54 9.63
CA SER A 77 -2.20 10.78 10.23
C SER A 77 -1.39 9.49 10.07
N VAL A 78 -0.67 9.37 8.95
CA VAL A 78 0.47 8.45 8.86
C VAL A 78 1.47 8.97 9.88
N LYS A 79 1.42 8.45 11.11
CA LYS A 79 2.50 8.59 12.08
C LYS A 79 3.60 7.66 11.56
N PRO A 80 4.67 8.21 10.96
CA PRO A 80 5.73 7.37 10.48
C PRO A 80 6.33 6.65 11.69
N ASN A 81 6.50 5.35 11.57
CA ASN A 81 7.17 4.53 12.59
C ASN A 81 8.53 4.04 12.14
N VAL A 82 8.89 4.29 10.87
CA VAL A 82 10.18 3.97 10.26
C VAL A 82 10.49 5.02 9.17
N GLY A 83 11.78 5.32 8.98
CA GLY A 83 12.24 6.19 7.91
C GLY A 83 11.98 5.58 6.52
N ALA A 84 11.27 6.29 5.64
CA ALA A 84 10.94 5.77 4.30
C ALA A 84 12.19 5.50 3.44
N SER A 85 13.16 6.43 3.47
CA SER A 85 14.44 6.29 2.77
C SER A 85 15.31 5.19 3.37
N GLU A 86 15.37 5.11 4.70
CA GLU A 86 16.12 4.09 5.42
C GLU A 86 15.57 2.68 5.15
N LEU A 87 14.24 2.53 5.18
CA LEU A 87 13.58 1.28 4.84
C LEU A 87 13.85 0.89 3.39
N ALA A 88 13.82 1.84 2.46
CA ALA A 88 14.12 1.57 1.06
C ALA A 88 15.57 1.09 0.87
N ASP A 89 16.53 1.74 1.54
CA ASP A 89 17.94 1.36 1.44
C ASP A 89 18.23 0.03 2.16
N ALA A 90 17.55 -0.25 3.27
CA ALA A 90 17.62 -1.54 3.93
C ALA A 90 17.10 -2.66 3.01
N LEU A 91 15.94 -2.46 2.37
CA LEU A 91 15.38 -3.40 1.39
C LEU A 91 16.36 -3.65 0.22
N ASN A 92 16.94 -2.60 -0.35
CA ASN A 92 17.90 -2.74 -1.45
C ASN A 92 19.17 -3.51 -1.06
N ARG A 93 19.54 -3.51 0.23
CA ARG A 93 20.69 -4.28 0.74
C ARG A 93 20.36 -5.74 1.04
N VAL A 94 19.13 -6.06 1.46
CA VAL A 94 18.75 -7.44 1.78
C VAL A 94 18.21 -8.21 0.56
N LEU A 95 17.52 -7.55 -0.38
CA LEU A 95 16.93 -8.20 -1.55
C LEU A 95 17.91 -9.01 -2.43
N PRO A 96 19.19 -8.62 -2.61
CA PRO A 96 20.14 -9.43 -3.37
C PRO A 96 20.44 -10.81 -2.77
N PHE A 97 20.11 -11.01 -1.49
CA PHE A 97 20.39 -12.24 -0.74
C PHE A 97 19.22 -13.22 -0.74
N THR A 98 18.11 -12.93 -1.42
CA THR A 98 17.02 -13.90 -1.59
C THR A 98 17.42 -14.96 -2.59
N ALA A 99 17.12 -16.24 -2.28
CA ALA A 99 17.31 -17.33 -3.23
C ALA A 99 16.52 -17.09 -4.53
N LYS A 100 17.10 -17.50 -5.66
CA LYS A 100 16.41 -17.52 -6.97
C LYS A 100 15.90 -18.90 -7.36
N ASP A 101 16.31 -19.92 -6.61
CA ASP A 101 15.94 -21.31 -6.84
C ASP A 101 14.51 -21.56 -6.33
N GLU A 102 13.66 -22.19 -7.14
CA GLU A 102 12.30 -22.55 -6.77
C GLU A 102 12.21 -23.75 -5.83
N ASN A 103 13.28 -24.53 -5.69
CA ASN A 103 13.30 -25.68 -4.77
C ASN A 103 13.17 -25.27 -3.29
N ARG A 104 13.43 -23.99 -2.95
CA ARG A 104 13.43 -23.48 -1.57
C ARG A 104 12.65 -22.16 -1.48
N PRO A 105 11.30 -22.19 -1.55
CA PRO A 105 10.46 -20.98 -1.62
C PRO A 105 10.59 -20.07 -0.38
N ILE A 106 10.91 -20.64 0.78
CA ILE A 106 11.10 -19.87 2.03
C ILE A 106 12.29 -18.91 1.91
N LEU A 107 13.36 -19.32 1.21
CA LEU A 107 14.57 -18.51 1.03
C LEU A 107 14.41 -17.42 -0.05
N GLN A 108 13.33 -17.47 -0.84
CA GLN A 108 12.99 -16.39 -1.78
C GLN A 108 12.35 -15.18 -1.09
N CYS A 109 12.04 -15.31 0.20
CA CYS A 109 11.39 -14.29 0.99
C CYS A 109 12.38 -13.49 1.85
N VAL A 110 11.97 -12.27 2.19
CA VAL A 110 12.59 -11.46 3.24
C VAL A 110 11.74 -11.63 4.50
N ASN A 111 12.39 -11.99 5.60
CA ASN A 111 11.77 -12.11 6.91
C ASN A 111 11.85 -10.75 7.63
N LEU A 112 10.70 -10.17 7.92
CA LEU A 112 10.54 -8.93 8.68
C LEU A 112 10.17 -9.30 10.11
N ILE A 113 10.98 -8.92 11.08
CA ILE A 113 10.73 -9.16 12.50
C ILE A 113 10.70 -7.81 13.20
N ALA A 114 9.56 -7.42 13.74
CA ALA A 114 9.43 -6.29 14.65
C ALA A 114 9.39 -6.79 16.09
N LYS A 115 10.39 -6.42 16.89
CA LYS A 115 10.47 -6.76 18.31
C LYS A 115 11.23 -5.67 19.07
N GLU A 116 10.80 -5.39 20.31
CA GLU A 116 11.54 -4.49 21.23
C GLU A 116 11.88 -3.11 20.63
N GLY A 117 11.00 -2.57 19.78
CA GLY A 117 11.23 -1.26 19.17
C GLY A 117 12.19 -1.27 17.96
N THR A 118 12.51 -2.44 17.43
CA THR A 118 13.39 -2.59 16.25
C THR A 118 12.73 -3.44 15.18
N LEU A 119 12.88 -3.03 13.91
CA LEU A 119 12.48 -3.78 12.73
C LEU A 119 13.72 -4.40 12.09
N THR A 120 13.81 -5.72 12.17
CA THR A 120 14.90 -6.50 11.58
C THR A 120 14.45 -7.14 10.27
N LEU A 121 15.21 -6.88 9.21
CA LEU A 121 15.05 -7.45 7.88
C LEU A 121 16.12 -8.53 7.69
N VAL A 122 15.70 -9.76 7.40
CA VAL A 122 16.59 -10.90 7.20
C VAL A 122 16.33 -11.53 5.84
N SER A 123 17.39 -11.77 5.08
CA SER A 123 17.34 -12.53 3.83
C SER A 123 18.54 -13.48 3.74
N ALA A 124 18.32 -14.66 3.16
CA ALA A 124 19.36 -15.66 2.98
C ALA A 124 19.08 -16.53 1.74
N ASP A 125 20.15 -16.98 1.08
CA ASP A 125 20.11 -17.84 -0.12
C ASP A 125 20.63 -19.27 0.13
N GLY A 126 21.04 -19.55 1.37
CA GLY A 126 21.67 -20.80 1.80
C GLY A 126 23.20 -20.79 1.76
N PHE A 127 23.81 -19.73 1.22
CA PHE A 127 25.27 -19.52 1.22
C PHE A 127 25.66 -18.26 1.97
N ARG A 128 24.81 -17.24 1.94
CA ARG A 128 25.04 -15.91 2.50
C ARG A 128 23.77 -15.45 3.21
N LEU A 129 23.96 -14.60 4.22
CA LEU A 129 22.88 -14.00 5.01
C LEU A 129 23.11 -12.49 5.10
N ALA A 130 22.05 -11.74 4.90
CA ALA A 130 22.00 -10.30 5.16
C ALA A 130 20.97 -10.00 6.25
N MET A 131 21.38 -9.22 7.24
CA MET A 131 20.55 -8.76 8.33
C MET A 131 20.74 -7.25 8.51
N ILE A 132 19.63 -6.53 8.57
CA ILE A 132 19.62 -5.08 8.85
C ILE A 132 18.53 -4.79 9.88
N SER A 133 18.87 -4.00 10.88
CA SER A 133 17.93 -3.53 11.89
C SER A 133 17.70 -2.02 11.73
N LEU A 134 16.45 -1.61 11.89
CA LEU A 134 15.99 -0.23 11.85
C LEU A 134 15.20 0.08 13.11
N ASP A 135 15.15 1.35 13.50
CA ASP A 135 14.28 1.79 14.59
C ASP A 135 12.81 1.68 14.18
N TYR A 136 11.99 1.11 15.06
CA TYR A 136 10.59 0.80 14.77
C TYR A 136 9.70 1.02 15.98
N ALA A 137 8.70 1.90 15.86
CA ALA A 137 7.95 2.36 17.03
C ALA A 137 6.57 1.71 17.26
N ASP A 138 6.15 0.69 16.49
CA ASP A 138 4.72 0.28 16.46
C ASP A 138 4.48 -1.24 16.59
N GLY A 139 4.40 -1.74 17.82
CA GLY A 139 3.99 -3.12 18.12
C GLY A 139 5.04 -4.18 17.78
N GLU A 140 4.63 -5.44 17.84
CA GLU A 140 5.47 -6.60 17.54
C GLU A 140 4.81 -7.46 16.47
N GLY A 141 5.63 -8.16 15.68
CA GLY A 141 5.14 -9.03 14.64
C GLY A 141 6.24 -9.63 13.79
N GLN A 142 5.88 -10.66 13.04
CA GLN A 142 6.78 -11.29 12.09
C GLN A 142 6.03 -11.55 10.79
N ALA A 143 6.65 -11.22 9.67
CA ALA A 143 6.09 -11.47 8.35
C ALA A 143 7.16 -11.96 7.39
N LEU A 144 6.81 -12.96 6.59
CA LEU A 144 7.65 -13.48 5.54
C LEU A 144 7.08 -13.02 4.19
N ILE A 145 7.81 -12.18 3.46
CA ILE A 145 7.32 -11.56 2.22
C ILE A 145 8.24 -11.93 1.07
N ASN A 146 7.65 -12.39 -0.04
CA ASN A 146 8.43 -12.72 -1.25
C ASN A 146 9.22 -11.51 -1.77
N GLY A 147 10.48 -11.73 -2.12
CA GLY A 147 11.40 -10.67 -2.58
C GLY A 147 10.91 -9.91 -3.82
N ASP A 148 10.20 -10.58 -4.73
CA ASP A 148 9.67 -9.93 -5.94
C ASP A 148 8.58 -8.91 -5.62
N ASN A 149 7.74 -9.18 -4.63
CA ASN A 149 6.74 -8.22 -4.14
C ASN A 149 7.40 -6.99 -3.53
N LEU A 150 8.56 -7.17 -2.86
CA LEU A 150 9.29 -6.09 -2.20
C LEU A 150 10.12 -5.22 -3.15
N LYS A 151 10.54 -5.72 -4.32
CA LYS A 151 11.26 -4.91 -5.34
C LYS A 151 10.44 -3.69 -5.80
N GLY A 152 9.14 -3.87 -5.98
CA GLY A 152 8.22 -2.76 -6.30
C GLY A 152 8.09 -1.76 -5.16
N VAL A 153 8.03 -2.26 -3.93
CA VAL A 153 7.87 -1.46 -2.71
C VAL A 153 9.11 -0.61 -2.44
N ALA A 154 10.33 -1.14 -2.58
CA ALA A 154 11.56 -0.40 -2.35
C ALA A 154 11.68 0.86 -3.24
N ASN A 155 11.29 0.75 -4.51
CA ASN A 155 11.27 1.88 -5.45
C ASN A 155 10.20 2.92 -5.09
N ALA A 156 9.04 2.48 -4.61
CA ALA A 156 7.98 3.38 -4.15
C ALA A 156 8.39 4.13 -2.87
N LEU A 157 9.04 3.45 -1.93
CA LEU A 157 9.50 4.01 -0.66
C LEU A 157 10.54 5.12 -0.85
N ARG A 158 11.43 5.02 -1.85
CA ARG A 158 12.38 6.12 -2.18
C ARG A 158 11.71 7.44 -2.53
N ARG A 159 10.49 7.41 -3.05
CA ARG A 159 9.71 8.60 -3.42
C ARG A 159 8.73 9.01 -2.30
N ALA A 160 8.53 8.15 -1.31
CA ALA A 160 7.60 8.39 -0.22
C ALA A 160 8.23 9.31 0.83
N LYS A 161 7.48 10.33 1.26
CA LYS A 161 7.89 11.21 2.37
C LYS A 161 7.69 10.57 3.75
N ARG A 162 6.77 9.61 3.86
CA ARG A 162 6.37 8.96 5.11
C ARG A 162 6.04 7.51 4.83
N ALA A 163 6.51 6.60 5.69
CA ALA A 163 6.19 5.19 5.66
C ALA A 163 5.65 4.76 7.02
N ARG A 164 4.62 3.93 7.03
CA ARG A 164 4.15 3.22 8.22
C ARG A 164 4.08 1.75 7.88
N VAL A 165 4.78 0.94 8.67
CA VAL A 165 4.73 -0.53 8.57
C VAL A 165 3.85 -1.03 9.71
N SER A 166 2.98 -2.00 9.47
CA SER A 166 2.16 -2.63 10.50
C SER A 166 1.99 -4.10 10.18
N PHE A 167 2.09 -4.95 11.19
CA PHE A 167 1.87 -6.39 11.07
C PHE A 167 0.39 -6.68 11.37
N GLN A 168 -0.21 -7.59 10.59
CA GLN A 168 -1.60 -8.04 10.76
C GLN A 168 -1.60 -9.55 11.03
#